data_AF-Q52643-F1
#
_entry.id   AF-Q52643-F1
#
_cell.length_a   1.000
_cell.length_b   1.000
_cell.length_c   1.000
_cell.angle_alpha   90.00
_cell.angle_beta   90.00
_cell.angle_gamma   90.00
#
_symmetry.space_group_name_H-M   'P 1'
#
loop_
_entity.id
_entity.type
_entity.pdbx_description
1 polymer ?
#
loop_
_entity_poly.entity_id
_entity_poly.type
_entity_poly.pdbx_seq_one_letter_code
_entity_poly.pdbx_strand_id
1 'polypeptide(L)'
;MPEVLTPFREDCLSLPGHGDITDDQIKAYLRNVEEKYKIKPLGAWYHKDEGHPRSKYIEGDTNFEVNYHIHVLYYCQDPETGKAIRLPRSFFTERQDFLAQATGLERGNPAKETRSQRRSALQQRIEAQEQRIEQLQKVIDQKDKERDKAIEDAKASIWQTAKRIFGSDKTINGLKATIKAQKDKIEALQAQIKVERQNHKAELEKTRQNASKPLKNVLSKIAAALEYWPSKLTEDGVLAKVRDLKESERSWRHTALDAKEQLKAQNQPSQDHQLRR
;
A
#
# COMPACT_ATOMS: atom_id res chain seq x y z
N MET A 1 -59.59 -32.54 47.39
CA MET A 1 -60.26 -31.22 47.38
C MET A 1 -61.66 -31.42 46.84
N PRO A 2 -62.72 -30.86 47.44
CA PRO A 2 -64.04 -30.91 46.82
C PRO A 2 -63.95 -30.18 45.47
N GLU A 3 -64.36 -30.85 44.40
CA GLU A 3 -64.35 -30.27 43.05
C GLU A 3 -65.25 -29.03 43.04
N VAL A 4 -64.64 -27.87 42.86
CA VAL A 4 -65.37 -26.60 42.76
C VAL A 4 -66.26 -26.66 41.53
N LEU A 5 -67.56 -26.72 41.78
CA LEU A 5 -68.61 -26.65 40.78
C LEU A 5 -68.47 -25.32 40.01
N THR A 6 -68.23 -25.37 38.69
CA THR A 6 -68.13 -24.17 37.86
C THR A 6 -69.44 -24.01 37.08
N PRO A 7 -70.35 -23.10 37.51
CA PRO A 7 -71.65 -22.92 36.86
C PRO A 7 -71.52 -22.34 35.45
N PHE A 8 -70.39 -21.68 35.18
CA PHE A 8 -70.03 -21.14 33.88
C PHE A 8 -68.70 -21.70 33.43
N ARG A 9 -68.58 -21.92 32.13
CA ARG A 9 -67.31 -22.28 31.50
C ARG A 9 -67.08 -21.40 30.29
N GLU A 10 -65.92 -20.77 30.26
CA GLU A 10 -65.46 -20.01 29.11
C GLU A 10 -64.58 -20.90 28.22
N ASP A 11 -64.77 -20.76 26.92
CA ASP A 11 -63.92 -21.32 25.88
C ASP A 11 -63.33 -20.22 25.02
N CYS A 12 -62.15 -20.47 24.46
CA CYS A 12 -61.47 -19.54 23.55
C CYS A 12 -61.14 -20.29 22.26
N LEU A 13 -61.69 -19.81 21.15
CA LEU A 13 -61.51 -20.38 19.82
C LEU A 13 -60.57 -19.46 19.03
N SER A 14 -59.33 -19.89 18.80
CA SER A 14 -58.38 -19.15 17.96
C SER A 14 -58.69 -19.37 16.47
N LEU A 15 -58.68 -18.29 15.69
CA LEU A 15 -59.02 -18.31 14.26
C LEU A 15 -57.79 -17.95 13.42
N PRO A 16 -57.63 -18.54 12.22
CA PRO A 16 -56.48 -18.29 11.35
C PRO A 16 -56.44 -16.86 10.77
N GLY A 17 -57.59 -16.19 10.63
CA GLY A 17 -57.67 -14.87 9.99
C GLY A 17 -59.05 -14.20 10.11
N HIS A 18 -59.15 -12.97 9.59
CA HIS A 18 -60.41 -12.22 9.51
C HIS A 18 -61.25 -12.72 8.34
N GLY A 19 -62.52 -13.02 8.61
CA GLY A 19 -63.47 -13.42 7.56
C GLY A 19 -63.45 -14.91 7.20
N ASP A 20 -62.59 -15.71 7.85
CA ASP A 20 -62.51 -17.16 7.61
C ASP A 20 -63.72 -17.93 8.16
N ILE A 21 -64.52 -17.30 9.02
CA ILE A 21 -65.69 -17.92 9.66
C ILE A 21 -66.87 -16.96 9.67
N THR A 22 -68.04 -17.50 9.35
CA THR A 22 -69.34 -16.83 9.39
C THR A 22 -70.08 -17.06 10.71
N ASP A 23 -70.98 -16.13 11.05
CA ASP A 23 -71.84 -16.25 12.23
C ASP A 23 -72.65 -17.56 12.24
N ASP A 24 -73.09 -18.03 11.06
CA ASP A 24 -73.87 -19.25 10.93
C ASP A 24 -73.06 -20.51 11.22
N GLN A 25 -71.77 -20.52 10.87
CA GLN A 25 -70.85 -21.59 11.24
C GLN A 25 -70.60 -21.62 12.74
N ILE A 26 -70.44 -20.45 13.39
CA ILE A 26 -70.32 -20.37 14.86
C ILE A 26 -71.62 -20.84 15.52
N LYS A 27 -72.79 -20.39 15.04
CA LYS A 27 -74.08 -20.87 15.56
C LYS A 27 -74.25 -22.37 15.38
N ALA A 28 -73.81 -22.94 14.26
CA ALA A 28 -73.85 -24.38 14.02
C ALA A 28 -72.95 -25.14 15.02
N TYR A 29 -71.73 -24.65 15.23
CA TYR A 29 -70.84 -25.18 16.27
C TYR A 29 -71.48 -25.15 17.66
N LEU A 30 -72.04 -24.01 18.07
CA LEU A 30 -72.69 -23.86 19.38
C LEU A 30 -73.86 -24.83 19.56
N ARG A 31 -74.70 -25.01 18.53
CA ARG A 31 -75.81 -25.99 18.55
C ARG A 31 -75.30 -27.42 18.73
N ASN A 32 -74.27 -27.82 17.99
CA ASN A 32 -73.69 -29.17 18.11
C ASN A 32 -73.16 -29.45 19.52
N VAL A 33 -72.54 -28.45 20.16
CA VAL A 33 -72.04 -28.55 21.55
C VAL A 33 -73.20 -28.63 22.54
N GLU A 34 -74.21 -27.77 22.39
CA GLU A 34 -75.40 -27.76 23.26
C GLU A 34 -76.18 -29.08 23.17
N GLU A 35 -76.41 -29.59 21.96
CA GLU A 35 -77.14 -30.83 21.74
C GLU A 35 -76.46 -32.04 22.38
N LYS A 36 -75.12 -32.14 22.27
CA LYS A 36 -74.37 -33.29 22.80
C LYS A 36 -74.18 -33.24 24.31
N TYR A 37 -73.81 -32.08 24.86
CA TYR A 37 -73.42 -31.98 26.28
C TYR A 37 -74.48 -31.35 27.17
N LYS A 38 -75.60 -30.89 26.59
CA LYS A 38 -76.71 -30.25 27.30
C LYS A 38 -76.29 -28.99 28.08
N ILE A 39 -75.21 -28.34 27.66
CA ILE A 39 -74.77 -27.05 28.22
C ILE A 39 -75.27 -25.91 27.33
N LYS A 40 -75.74 -24.82 27.93
CA LYS A 40 -76.35 -23.72 27.18
C LYS A 40 -75.33 -22.66 26.82
N PRO A 41 -75.08 -22.31 25.55
CA PRO A 41 -74.26 -21.17 25.19
C PRO A 41 -74.99 -19.87 25.55
N LEU A 42 -74.35 -19.02 26.34
CA LEU A 42 -74.87 -17.71 26.74
C LEU A 42 -74.51 -16.62 25.72
N GLY A 43 -73.35 -16.76 25.09
CA GLY A 43 -72.84 -15.79 24.13
C GLY A 43 -71.52 -16.21 23.54
N ALA A 44 -71.22 -15.63 22.38
CA ALA A 44 -69.94 -15.72 21.70
C ALA A 44 -69.49 -14.29 21.34
N TRP A 45 -68.30 -13.89 21.77
CA TRP A 45 -67.73 -12.56 21.53
C TRP A 45 -66.49 -12.68 20.67
N TYR A 46 -66.50 -12.00 19.53
CA TYR A 46 -65.42 -12.05 18.56
C TYR A 46 -64.46 -10.88 18.77
N HIS A 47 -63.21 -11.18 19.15
CA HIS A 47 -62.16 -10.20 19.40
C HIS A 47 -61.31 -10.01 18.13
N LYS A 48 -61.12 -8.74 17.75
CA LYS A 48 -60.33 -8.27 16.59
C LYS A 48 -59.32 -7.18 16.95
N ASP A 49 -59.25 -6.86 18.23
CA ASP A 49 -58.53 -5.74 18.84
C ASP A 49 -57.29 -6.22 19.61
N GLU A 50 -57.08 -7.53 19.69
CA GLU A 50 -55.90 -8.15 20.28
C GLU A 50 -54.90 -8.61 19.23
N GLY A 51 -53.64 -8.82 19.62
CA GLY A 51 -52.58 -9.23 18.70
C GLY A 51 -51.20 -8.77 19.16
N HIS A 52 -50.24 -8.83 18.23
CA HIS A 52 -48.90 -8.31 18.46
C HIS A 52 -48.35 -7.61 17.21
N PRO A 53 -47.55 -6.54 17.37
CA PRO A 53 -46.80 -6.01 16.23
C PRO A 53 -45.86 -7.10 15.68
N ARG A 54 -45.71 -7.18 14.35
CA ARG A 54 -44.66 -7.96 13.71
C ARG A 54 -43.33 -7.34 14.09
N SER A 55 -42.73 -7.85 15.17
CA SER A 55 -41.41 -7.50 15.73
C SER A 55 -41.01 -6.02 15.57
N LYS A 56 -41.08 -5.26 16.67
CA LYS A 56 -40.60 -3.86 16.80
C LYS A 56 -39.12 -3.59 16.42
N TYR A 57 -38.39 -4.60 15.99
CA TYR A 57 -36.97 -4.56 15.65
C TYR A 57 -36.71 -4.78 14.15
N ILE A 58 -37.76 -4.97 13.34
CA ILE A 58 -37.65 -4.90 11.88
C ILE A 58 -37.96 -3.45 11.52
N GLU A 59 -36.94 -2.69 11.13
CA GLU A 59 -37.12 -1.30 10.68
C GLU A 59 -38.11 -1.26 9.51
N GLY A 60 -39.22 -0.56 9.69
CA GLY A 60 -40.27 -0.38 8.67
C GLY A 60 -41.44 -1.36 8.71
N ASP A 61 -41.38 -2.44 9.50
CA ASP A 61 -42.54 -3.33 9.69
C ASP A 61 -43.38 -2.88 10.89
N THR A 62 -44.37 -2.04 10.61
CA THR A 62 -45.38 -1.59 11.60
C THR A 62 -46.63 -2.46 11.58
N ASN A 63 -46.64 -3.58 10.82
CA ASN A 63 -47.84 -4.39 10.68
C ASN A 63 -48.21 -5.04 12.01
N PHE A 64 -49.40 -4.74 12.49
CA PHE A 64 -49.99 -5.42 13.64
C PHE A 64 -50.62 -6.73 13.17
N GLU A 65 -50.12 -7.84 13.71
CA GLU A 65 -50.73 -9.15 13.50
C GLU A 65 -51.84 -9.33 14.52
N VAL A 66 -53.08 -9.17 14.03
CA VAL A 66 -54.29 -9.32 14.84
C VAL A 66 -54.46 -10.80 15.20
N ASN A 67 -54.67 -11.09 16.48
CA ASN A 67 -55.03 -12.41 16.97
C ASN A 67 -56.56 -12.54 17.01
N TYR A 68 -57.14 -13.05 15.92
CA TYR A 68 -58.57 -13.29 15.83
C TYR A 68 -58.98 -14.46 16.71
N HIS A 69 -59.86 -14.22 17.68
CA HIS A 69 -60.36 -15.29 18.53
C HIS A 69 -61.76 -15.00 19.07
N ILE A 70 -62.50 -16.06 19.38
CA ILE A 70 -63.87 -15.98 19.90
C ILE A 70 -63.89 -16.54 21.31
N HIS A 71 -64.40 -15.74 22.25
CA HIS A 71 -64.73 -16.20 23.59
C HIS A 71 -66.17 -16.72 23.60
N VAL A 72 -66.39 -17.93 24.09
CA VAL A 72 -67.73 -18.53 24.22
C VAL A 72 -67.98 -18.83 25.69
N LEU A 73 -69.07 -18.31 26.24
CA LEU A 73 -69.48 -18.60 27.61
C LEU A 73 -70.62 -19.61 27.61
N TYR A 74 -70.42 -20.74 28.30
CA TYR A 74 -71.42 -21.77 28.51
C TYR A 74 -71.95 -21.73 29.94
N TYR A 75 -73.27 -21.88 30.08
CA TYR A 75 -73.93 -22.22 31.32
C TYR A 75 -73.97 -23.73 31.47
N CYS A 76 -73.30 -24.23 32.50
CA CYS A 76 -73.07 -25.65 32.76
C CYS A 76 -73.91 -26.15 33.93
N GLN A 77 -75.13 -25.62 34.10
CA GLN A 77 -76.10 -26.11 35.06
C GLN A 77 -77.38 -26.50 34.35
N ASP A 78 -77.97 -27.59 34.83
CA ASP A 78 -79.30 -28.00 34.43
C ASP A 78 -80.31 -26.97 34.97
N PRO A 79 -81.10 -26.30 34.10
CA PRO A 79 -82.03 -25.27 34.52
C PRO A 79 -83.21 -25.82 35.36
N GLU A 80 -83.52 -27.12 35.26
CA GLU A 80 -84.61 -27.75 36.01
C GLU A 80 -84.13 -28.20 37.39
N THR A 81 -82.97 -28.85 37.46
CA THR A 81 -82.49 -29.46 38.71
C THR A 81 -81.50 -28.57 39.48
N GLY A 82 -80.96 -27.53 38.85
CA GLY A 82 -79.91 -26.66 39.40
C GLY A 82 -78.55 -27.34 39.59
N LYS A 83 -78.44 -28.63 39.22
CA LYS A 83 -77.20 -29.41 39.35
C LYS A 83 -76.25 -29.02 38.23
N ALA A 84 -74.95 -28.97 38.51
CA ALA A 84 -74.00 -28.75 37.44
C ALA A 84 -73.85 -29.99 36.56
N ILE A 85 -73.69 -29.71 35.28
CA ILE A 85 -73.45 -30.69 34.24
C ILE A 85 -71.95 -30.97 34.21
N ARG A 86 -71.58 -32.19 34.61
CA ARG A 86 -70.18 -32.62 34.58
C ARG A 86 -69.77 -32.96 33.15
N LEU A 87 -68.85 -32.16 32.60
CA LEU A 87 -68.31 -32.40 31.26
C LEU A 87 -67.29 -33.55 31.27
N PRO A 88 -67.39 -34.54 30.36
CA PRO A 88 -66.41 -35.61 30.24
C PRO A 88 -65.09 -35.07 29.68
N ARG A 89 -63.99 -35.82 29.85
CA ARG A 89 -62.70 -35.44 29.23
C ARG A 89 -62.79 -35.36 27.70
N SER A 90 -63.66 -36.15 27.07
CA SER A 90 -63.86 -36.15 25.62
C SER A 90 -64.38 -34.80 25.10
N PHE A 91 -65.09 -34.02 25.93
CA PHE A 91 -65.60 -32.68 25.60
C PHE A 91 -64.54 -31.80 24.94
N PHE A 92 -63.33 -31.79 25.49
CA PHE A 92 -62.26 -30.90 25.02
C PHE A 92 -61.71 -31.29 23.65
N THR A 93 -61.73 -32.58 23.33
CA THR A 93 -61.26 -33.11 22.06
C THR A 93 -62.35 -32.99 21.00
N GLU A 94 -63.57 -33.40 21.35
CA GLU A 94 -64.73 -33.48 20.45
C GLU A 94 -65.25 -32.10 20.04
N ARG A 95 -65.12 -31.08 20.89
CA ARG A 95 -65.46 -29.70 20.49
C ARG A 95 -64.54 -29.15 19.40
N GLN A 96 -63.29 -29.61 19.32
CA GLN A 96 -62.40 -29.23 18.22
C GLN A 96 -62.87 -29.89 16.92
N ASP A 97 -63.39 -31.12 17.00
CA ASP A 97 -64.01 -31.80 15.86
C ASP A 97 -65.28 -31.08 15.40
N PHE A 98 -66.15 -30.66 16.33
CA PHE A 98 -67.34 -29.89 15.98
C PHE A 98 -67.02 -28.54 15.36
N LEU A 99 -65.97 -27.87 15.85
CA LEU A 99 -65.54 -26.61 15.27
C LEU A 99 -65.03 -26.82 13.84
N ALA A 100 -64.15 -27.81 13.63
CA ALA A 100 -63.65 -28.17 12.31
C ALA A 100 -64.79 -28.55 11.34
N GLN A 101 -65.74 -29.37 11.79
CA GLN A 101 -66.92 -29.76 10.98
C GLN A 101 -67.81 -28.56 10.63
N ALA A 102 -68.08 -27.67 11.58
CA ALA A 102 -68.96 -26.52 11.35
C ALA A 102 -68.30 -25.45 10.46
N THR A 103 -66.99 -25.28 10.56
CA THR A 103 -66.24 -24.23 9.86
C THR A 103 -65.59 -24.69 8.55
N GLY A 104 -65.40 -26.00 8.38
CA GLY A 104 -64.59 -26.57 7.31
C GLY A 104 -63.08 -26.41 7.51
N LEU A 105 -62.64 -25.84 8.64
CA LEU A 105 -61.23 -25.66 8.95
C LEU A 105 -60.56 -26.99 9.34
N GLU A 106 -59.25 -27.06 9.09
CA GLU A 106 -58.46 -28.22 9.51
C GLU A 106 -58.35 -28.28 11.04
N ARG A 107 -58.59 -29.47 11.59
CA ARG A 107 -58.46 -29.73 13.02
C ARG A 107 -56.99 -29.74 13.41
N GLY A 108 -56.65 -28.99 14.48
CA GLY A 108 -55.29 -29.01 15.02
C GLY A 108 -54.84 -30.40 15.50
N ASN A 109 -53.53 -30.65 15.41
CA ASN A 109 -52.92 -31.90 15.83
C ASN A 109 -53.15 -32.16 17.33
N PRO A 110 -53.41 -33.41 17.74
CA PRO A 110 -53.64 -33.75 19.13
C PRO A 110 -52.39 -33.50 19.98
N ALA A 111 -52.60 -33.07 21.23
CA ALA A 111 -51.50 -32.77 22.16
C ALA A 111 -50.54 -33.94 22.41
N LYS A 112 -51.02 -35.19 22.23
CA LYS A 112 -50.18 -36.40 22.34
C LYS A 112 -49.10 -36.48 21.26
N GLU A 113 -49.37 -35.95 20.07
CA GLU A 113 -48.44 -35.95 18.94
C GLU A 113 -47.50 -34.74 19.01
N THR A 114 -48.05 -33.56 19.27
CA THR A 114 -47.27 -32.32 19.33
C THR A 114 -46.45 -32.17 20.60
N ARG A 115 -46.73 -32.96 21.64
CA ARG A 115 -46.22 -32.80 23.01
C ARG A 115 -46.44 -31.38 23.56
N SER A 116 -47.37 -30.64 22.97
CA SER A 116 -47.66 -29.27 23.34
C SER A 116 -48.41 -29.24 24.68
N GLN A 117 -47.94 -28.40 25.59
CA GLN A 117 -48.62 -28.11 26.84
C GLN A 117 -49.25 -26.73 26.74
N ARG A 118 -50.46 -26.59 27.29
CA ARG A 118 -51.10 -25.28 27.41
C ARG A 118 -50.23 -24.38 28.29
N ARG A 119 -49.79 -23.26 27.74
CA ARG A 119 -49.06 -22.21 28.44
C ARG A 119 -50.01 -21.06 28.74
N SER A 120 -49.79 -20.38 29.86
CA SER A 120 -50.41 -19.08 30.06
C SER A 120 -49.84 -18.07 29.05
N ALA A 121 -50.57 -16.98 28.80
CA ALA A 121 -50.07 -15.91 27.92
C ALA A 121 -48.70 -15.37 28.37
N LEU A 122 -48.46 -15.31 29.69
CA LEU A 122 -47.16 -14.91 30.23
C LEU A 122 -46.07 -15.94 29.94
N GLN A 123 -46.34 -17.24 30.16
CA GLN A 123 -45.38 -18.31 29.86
C GLN A 123 -45.01 -18.35 28.38
N GLN A 124 -45.98 -18.17 27.49
CA GLN A 124 -45.73 -18.13 26.05
C GLN A 124 -44.85 -16.93 25.67
N ARG A 125 -45.07 -15.76 26.29
CA ARG A 125 -44.23 -14.57 26.09
C ARG A 125 -42.79 -14.79 26.57
N ILE A 126 -42.61 -15.42 27.73
CA ILE A 126 -41.29 -15.73 28.28
C ILE A 126 -40.52 -16.65 27.34
N GLU A 127 -41.13 -17.75 26.91
CA GLU A 127 -40.45 -18.71 26.04
C GLU A 127 -40.12 -18.13 24.66
N ALA A 128 -41.00 -17.31 24.09
CA ALA A 128 -40.70 -16.59 22.85
C ALA A 128 -39.51 -15.62 23.02
N GLN A 129 -39.37 -15.00 24.20
CA GLN A 129 -38.22 -14.16 24.52
C GLN A 129 -36.94 -14.99 24.74
N GLU A 130 -37.01 -16.12 25.42
CA GLU A 130 -35.88 -17.04 25.62
C GLU A 130 -35.34 -17.57 24.29
N GLN A 131 -36.22 -18.04 23.40
CA GLN A 131 -35.83 -18.48 22.06
C GLN A 131 -35.17 -17.34 21.26
N ARG A 132 -35.67 -16.11 21.41
CA ARG A 132 -35.09 -14.94 20.76
C ARG A 132 -33.70 -14.60 21.33
N ILE A 133 -33.52 -14.68 22.65
CA ILE A 133 -32.21 -14.50 23.29
C ILE A 133 -31.23 -15.56 22.78
N GLU A 134 -31.65 -16.81 22.68
CA GLU A 134 -30.81 -17.89 22.16
C GLU A 134 -30.37 -17.64 20.71
N GLN A 135 -31.29 -17.18 19.85
CA GLN A 135 -30.98 -16.81 18.46
C GLN A 135 -30.00 -15.64 18.40
N LEU A 136 -30.22 -14.60 19.20
CA LEU A 136 -29.31 -13.45 19.27
C LEU A 136 -27.92 -13.87 19.77
N GLN A 137 -27.84 -14.78 20.75
CA GLN A 137 -26.57 -15.30 21.23
C GLN A 137 -25.80 -16.03 20.12
N LYS A 138 -26.48 -16.85 19.30
CA LYS A 138 -25.86 -17.51 18.13
C LYS A 138 -25.31 -16.50 17.13
N VAL A 139 -26.02 -15.39 16.89
CA VAL A 139 -25.57 -14.31 16.01
C VAL A 139 -24.34 -13.60 16.61
N ILE A 140 -24.34 -13.32 17.90
CA ILE A 140 -23.19 -12.72 18.61
C ILE A 140 -21.98 -13.64 18.50
N ASP A 141 -22.13 -14.93 18.79
CA ASP A 141 -21.04 -15.90 18.71
C ASP A 141 -20.47 -16.01 17.29
N GLN A 142 -21.32 -15.91 16.27
CA GLN A 142 -20.88 -15.88 14.87
C GLN A 142 -20.12 -14.59 14.54
N LYS A 143 -20.61 -13.44 15.02
CA LYS A 143 -19.95 -12.14 14.83
C LYS A 143 -18.62 -12.05 15.55
N ASP A 144 -18.50 -12.65 16.73
CA ASP A 144 -17.23 -12.74 17.47
C ASP A 144 -16.20 -13.59 16.69
N LYS A 145 -16.61 -14.73 16.12
CA LYS A 145 -15.73 -15.53 15.25
C LYS A 145 -15.29 -14.77 14.00
N GLU A 146 -16.20 -14.03 13.37
CA GLU A 146 -15.87 -13.15 12.22
C GLU A 146 -14.87 -12.06 12.62
N ARG A 147 -15.08 -11.42 13.78
CA ARG A 147 -14.18 -10.41 14.33
C ARG A 147 -12.80 -10.98 14.60
N ASP A 148 -12.71 -12.13 15.27
CA ASP A 148 -11.44 -12.74 15.64
C ASP A 148 -10.64 -13.16 14.40
N LYS A 149 -11.31 -13.70 13.37
CA LYS A 149 -10.69 -13.96 12.07
C LYS A 149 -10.17 -12.69 11.41
N ALA A 150 -10.95 -11.61 11.40
CA ALA A 150 -10.53 -10.33 10.83
C ALA A 150 -9.32 -9.74 11.56
N ILE A 151 -9.23 -9.91 12.89
CA ILE A 151 -8.07 -9.50 13.69
C ILE A 151 -6.83 -10.30 13.29
N GLU A 152 -6.93 -11.62 13.12
CA GLU A 152 -5.80 -12.45 12.70
C GLU A 152 -5.34 -12.12 11.27
N ASP A 153 -6.27 -11.90 10.33
CA ASP A 153 -5.97 -11.47 8.97
C ASP A 153 -5.26 -10.09 8.96
N ALA A 154 -5.72 -9.15 9.80
CA ALA A 154 -5.09 -7.85 9.96
C ALA A 154 -3.67 -7.97 10.55
N LYS A 155 -3.46 -8.81 11.57
CA LYS A 155 -2.13 -9.08 12.14
C LYS A 155 -1.18 -9.65 11.07
N ALA A 156 -1.64 -10.61 10.28
CA ALA A 156 -0.85 -11.21 9.21
C ALA A 156 -0.44 -10.16 8.15
N SER A 157 -1.37 -9.29 7.76
CA SER A 157 -1.12 -8.19 6.82
C SER A 157 -0.11 -7.16 7.36
N ILE A 158 -0.26 -6.75 8.63
CA ILE A 158 0.68 -5.86 9.31
C ILE A 158 2.07 -6.49 9.35
N TRP A 159 2.17 -7.78 9.70
CA TRP A 159 3.45 -8.50 9.77
C TRP A 159 4.14 -8.57 8.39
N GLN A 160 3.40 -8.86 7.32
CA GLN A 160 3.95 -8.86 5.97
C GLN A 160 4.45 -7.47 5.54
N THR A 161 3.71 -6.42 5.89
CA THR A 161 4.09 -5.04 5.59
C THR A 161 5.35 -4.65 6.36
N ALA A 162 5.42 -4.96 7.66
CA ALA A 162 6.60 -4.76 8.48
C ALA A 162 7.83 -5.47 7.87
N LYS A 163 7.69 -6.74 7.46
CA LYS A 163 8.77 -7.50 6.82
C LYS A 163 9.31 -6.82 5.56
N ARG A 164 8.43 -6.23 4.73
CA ARG A 164 8.84 -5.48 3.53
C ARG A 164 9.60 -4.21 3.89
N ILE A 165 9.13 -3.46 4.88
CA ILE A 165 9.79 -2.21 5.33
C ILE A 165 11.18 -2.52 5.91
N PHE A 166 11.26 -3.44 6.87
CA PHE A 166 12.55 -3.82 7.48
C PHE A 166 13.50 -4.49 6.49
N GLY A 167 12.98 -5.25 5.52
CA GLY A 167 13.76 -5.79 4.41
C GLY A 167 14.34 -4.70 3.52
N SER A 168 13.59 -3.63 3.29
CA SER A 168 14.01 -2.49 2.46
C SER A 168 15.12 -1.68 3.10
N ASP A 169 15.17 -1.55 4.42
CA ASP A 169 16.25 -0.83 5.13
C ASP A 169 17.62 -1.48 4.89
N LYS A 170 17.69 -2.81 4.88
CA LYS A 170 18.93 -3.52 4.56
C LYS A 170 19.39 -3.22 3.12
N THR A 171 18.46 -3.21 2.17
CA THR A 171 18.74 -2.87 0.77
C THR A 171 19.16 -1.42 0.61
N ILE A 172 18.48 -0.48 1.27
CA ILE A 172 18.81 0.96 1.24
C ILE A 172 20.20 1.21 1.81
N ASN A 173 20.55 0.58 2.93
CA ASN A 173 21.88 0.73 3.53
C ASN A 173 22.98 0.12 2.66
N GLY A 174 22.72 -1.03 2.01
CA GLY A 174 23.62 -1.63 1.02
C GLY A 174 23.86 -0.68 -0.17
N LEU A 175 22.80 -0.13 -0.75
CA LEU A 175 22.89 0.82 -1.87
C LEU A 175 23.64 2.11 -1.46
N LYS A 176 23.40 2.65 -0.27
CA LYS A 176 24.15 3.81 0.26
C LYS A 176 25.64 3.52 0.37
N ALA A 177 26.03 2.34 0.83
CA ALA A 177 27.44 1.93 0.91
C ALA A 177 28.07 1.83 -0.49
N THR A 178 27.35 1.26 -1.46
CA THR A 178 27.80 1.19 -2.86
C THR A 178 27.95 2.58 -3.49
N ILE A 179 26.98 3.48 -3.28
CA ILE A 179 27.05 4.86 -3.76
C ILE A 179 28.27 5.58 -3.18
N LYS A 180 28.54 5.41 -1.88
CA LYS A 180 29.73 6.00 -1.23
C LYS A 180 31.01 5.47 -1.87
N ALA A 181 31.15 4.15 -2.03
CA ALA A 181 32.33 3.54 -2.64
C ALA A 181 32.54 4.00 -4.11
N GLN A 182 31.46 4.19 -4.87
CA GLN A 182 31.55 4.72 -6.23
C GLN A 182 31.96 6.20 -6.24
N LYS A 183 31.45 7.00 -5.31
CA LYS A 183 31.84 8.41 -5.16
C LYS A 183 33.33 8.55 -4.86
N ASP A 184 33.84 7.76 -3.92
CA ASP A 184 35.26 7.76 -3.55
C ASP A 184 36.14 7.36 -4.75
N LYS A 185 35.69 6.38 -5.57
CA LYS A 185 36.38 6.01 -6.82
C LYS A 185 36.38 7.14 -7.85
N ILE A 186 35.27 7.85 -8.01
CA ILE A 186 35.18 9.00 -8.94
C ILE A 186 36.14 10.11 -8.50
N GLU A 187 36.18 10.42 -7.20
CA GLU A 187 37.12 11.43 -6.66
C GLU A 187 38.58 11.02 -6.89
N ALA A 188 38.91 9.74 -6.68
CA ALA A 188 40.25 9.22 -6.96
C ALA A 188 40.62 9.32 -8.46
N LEU A 189 39.70 8.95 -9.36
CA LEU A 189 39.91 9.06 -10.81
C LEU A 189 40.05 10.52 -11.25
N GLN A 190 39.26 11.44 -10.68
CA GLN A 190 39.38 12.87 -10.95
C GLN A 190 40.74 13.42 -10.51
N ALA A 191 41.24 12.98 -9.35
CA ALA A 191 42.57 13.35 -8.88
C ALA A 191 43.67 12.83 -9.81
N GLN A 192 43.57 11.58 -10.27
CA GLN A 192 44.50 11.00 -11.24
C GLN A 192 44.50 11.77 -12.58
N ILE A 193 43.33 12.04 -13.15
CA ILE A 193 43.19 12.82 -14.39
C ILE A 193 43.83 14.22 -14.24
N LYS A 194 43.69 14.85 -13.07
CA LYS A 194 44.29 16.16 -12.80
C LYS A 194 45.82 16.10 -12.83
N VAL A 195 46.41 15.10 -12.19
CA VAL A 195 47.87 14.87 -12.19
C VAL A 195 48.35 14.58 -13.60
N GLU A 196 47.67 13.70 -14.33
CA GLU A 196 48.04 13.33 -15.69
C GLU A 196 47.98 14.53 -16.66
N ARG A 197 46.95 15.38 -16.54
CA ARG A 197 46.87 16.65 -17.27
C ARG A 197 48.04 17.59 -16.95
N GLN A 198 48.46 17.68 -15.69
CA GLN A 198 49.61 18.50 -15.30
C GLN A 198 50.91 17.96 -15.90
N ASN A 199 51.10 16.64 -15.87
CA ASN A 199 52.26 15.98 -16.47
C ASN A 199 52.31 16.22 -17.98
N HIS A 200 51.19 16.01 -18.68
CA HIS A 200 51.11 16.24 -20.13
C HIS A 200 51.37 17.71 -20.48
N LYS A 201 50.87 18.66 -19.69
CA LYS A 201 51.16 20.09 -19.87
C LYS A 201 52.65 20.39 -19.70
N ALA A 202 53.30 19.80 -18.70
CA ALA A 202 54.74 19.99 -18.47
C ALA A 202 55.57 19.39 -19.61
N GLU A 203 55.15 18.23 -20.14
CA GLU A 203 55.80 17.56 -21.28
C GLU A 203 55.67 18.35 -22.58
N LEU A 204 54.49 18.94 -22.85
CA LEU A 204 54.29 19.85 -23.97
C LEU A 204 55.18 21.10 -23.87
N GLU A 205 55.34 21.68 -22.68
CA GLU A 205 56.19 22.85 -22.49
C GLU A 205 57.68 22.51 -22.72
N LYS A 206 58.15 21.35 -22.24
CA LYS A 206 59.51 20.86 -22.53
C LYS A 206 59.72 20.67 -24.03
N THR A 207 58.77 20.06 -24.71
CA THR A 207 58.81 19.85 -26.17
C THR A 207 58.88 21.18 -26.91
N ARG A 208 58.05 22.16 -26.50
CA ARG A 208 58.05 23.52 -27.06
C ARG A 208 59.38 24.24 -26.85
N GLN A 209 59.97 24.13 -25.65
CA GLN A 209 61.28 24.71 -25.34
C GLN A 209 62.39 24.08 -26.18
N ASN A 210 62.38 22.75 -26.31
CA ASN A 210 63.35 22.01 -27.11
C ASN A 210 63.27 22.38 -28.59
N ALA A 211 62.05 22.56 -29.15
CA ALA A 211 61.86 23.02 -30.52
C ALA A 211 62.27 24.50 -30.72
N SER A 212 62.05 25.36 -29.72
CA SER A 212 62.40 26.79 -29.79
C SER A 212 63.91 27.06 -29.68
N LYS A 213 64.65 26.22 -28.96
CA LYS A 213 66.09 26.39 -28.71
C LYS A 213 66.94 26.51 -29.99
N PRO A 214 66.84 25.63 -31.01
CA PRO A 214 67.58 25.78 -32.26
C PRO A 214 67.16 27.02 -33.05
N LEU A 215 65.86 27.34 -33.09
CA LEU A 215 65.34 28.55 -33.73
C LEU A 215 65.93 29.83 -33.11
N LYS A 216 65.95 29.91 -31.78
CA LYS A 216 66.56 31.04 -31.05
C LYS A 216 68.06 31.17 -31.34
N ASN A 217 68.77 30.05 -31.41
CA ASN A 217 70.20 30.04 -31.76
C ASN A 217 70.46 30.51 -33.20
N VAL A 218 69.57 30.21 -34.15
CA VAL A 218 69.68 30.72 -35.52
C VAL A 218 69.40 32.22 -35.55
N LEU A 219 68.34 32.67 -34.88
CA LEU A 219 67.99 34.10 -34.79
C LEU A 219 69.10 34.92 -34.14
N SER A 220 69.74 34.43 -33.07
CA SER A 220 70.85 35.14 -32.43
C SER A 220 72.08 35.25 -33.33
N LYS A 221 72.38 34.22 -34.13
CA LYS A 221 73.45 34.28 -35.13
C LYS A 221 73.15 35.30 -36.23
N ILE A 222 71.91 35.34 -36.72
CA ILE A 222 71.49 36.34 -37.72
C ILE A 222 71.57 37.75 -37.14
N ALA A 223 71.10 37.97 -35.91
CA ALA A 223 71.18 39.27 -35.25
C ALA A 223 72.62 39.75 -35.07
N ALA A 224 73.52 38.88 -34.60
CA ALA A 224 74.95 39.22 -34.48
C ALA A 224 75.59 39.55 -35.83
N ALA A 225 75.20 38.87 -36.91
CA ALA A 225 75.65 39.19 -38.25
C ALA A 225 75.15 40.57 -38.72
N LEU A 226 73.88 40.91 -38.42
CA LEU A 226 73.30 42.20 -38.77
C LEU A 226 73.91 43.38 -38.00
N GLU A 227 74.40 43.18 -36.77
CA GLU A 227 75.19 44.21 -36.05
C GLU A 227 76.62 44.35 -36.60
N TYR A 228 77.24 43.24 -37.01
CA TYR A 228 78.63 43.22 -37.47
C TYR A 228 78.83 43.93 -38.82
N TRP A 229 77.99 43.64 -39.81
CA TRP A 229 78.18 44.11 -41.19
C TRP A 229 78.13 45.64 -41.39
N PRO A 230 77.21 46.39 -40.76
CA PRO A 230 77.17 47.86 -40.85
C PRO A 230 78.43 48.55 -40.31
N SER A 231 79.09 47.97 -39.29
CA SER A 231 80.32 48.53 -38.69
C SER A 231 81.55 48.47 -39.60
N LYS A 232 81.50 47.67 -40.68
CA LYS A 232 82.62 47.46 -41.63
C LYS A 232 82.38 48.10 -43.01
N LEU A 233 81.21 48.69 -43.23
CA LEU A 233 80.83 49.39 -44.47
C LEU A 233 80.91 50.92 -44.34
N THR A 234 81.39 51.45 -43.21
CA THR A 234 81.68 52.88 -43.04
C THR A 234 83.02 53.24 -43.67
N GLU A 235 83.15 54.49 -44.14
CA GLU A 235 84.37 55.01 -44.79
C GLU A 235 85.60 54.83 -43.90
N ASP A 236 85.47 55.09 -42.59
CA ASP A 236 86.52 54.86 -41.60
C ASP A 236 86.91 53.38 -41.46
N GLY A 237 85.94 52.46 -41.53
CA GLY A 237 86.18 51.02 -41.45
C GLY A 237 86.92 50.48 -42.67
N VAL A 238 86.61 50.99 -43.86
CA VAL A 238 87.32 50.67 -45.09
C VAL A 238 88.73 51.26 -45.08
N LEU A 239 88.89 52.52 -44.64
CA LEU A 239 90.19 53.18 -44.53
C LEU A 239 91.12 52.51 -43.51
N ALA A 240 90.59 52.01 -42.40
CA ALA A 240 91.36 51.20 -41.44
C ALA A 240 91.91 49.93 -42.10
N LYS A 241 91.11 49.25 -42.94
CA LYS A 241 91.56 48.04 -43.65
C LYS A 241 92.60 48.35 -44.73
N VAL A 242 92.47 49.47 -45.43
CA VAL A 242 93.50 49.95 -46.38
C VAL A 242 94.80 50.26 -45.64
N ARG A 243 94.73 50.77 -44.41
CA ARG A 243 95.91 51.05 -43.57
C ARG A 243 96.60 49.76 -43.12
N ASP A 244 95.85 48.78 -42.62
CA ASP A 244 96.37 47.44 -42.30
C ASP A 244 97.03 46.77 -43.52
N LEU A 245 96.40 46.88 -44.70
CA LEU A 245 96.94 46.32 -45.94
C LEU A 245 98.23 47.03 -46.38
N LYS A 246 98.32 48.37 -46.21
CA LYS A 246 99.56 49.12 -46.47
C LYS A 246 100.67 48.79 -45.49
N GLU A 247 100.36 48.58 -44.21
CA GLU A 247 101.35 48.12 -43.22
C GLU A 247 101.82 46.70 -43.50
N SER A 248 100.90 45.81 -43.89
CA SER A 248 101.24 44.47 -44.37
C SER A 248 102.17 44.57 -45.58
N GLU A 249 101.81 45.36 -46.60
CA GLU A 249 102.64 45.57 -47.80
C GLU A 249 104.04 46.11 -47.46
N ARG A 250 104.14 47.07 -46.53
CA ARG A 250 105.44 47.58 -46.04
C ARG A 250 106.26 46.50 -45.37
N SER A 251 105.63 45.66 -44.55
CA SER A 251 106.29 44.51 -43.92
C SER A 251 106.84 43.56 -44.98
N TRP A 252 106.02 43.16 -45.97
CA TRP A 252 106.45 42.32 -47.09
C TRP A 252 107.60 42.93 -47.89
N ARG A 253 107.61 44.25 -48.12
CA ARG A 253 108.71 44.95 -48.81
C ARG A 253 110.01 44.95 -48.02
N HIS A 254 109.94 45.13 -46.70
CA HIS A 254 111.12 45.02 -45.84
C HIS A 254 111.69 43.61 -45.85
N THR A 255 110.83 42.59 -45.69
CA THR A 255 111.27 41.18 -45.76
C THR A 255 111.88 40.83 -47.11
N ALA A 256 111.33 41.38 -48.20
CA ALA A 256 111.88 41.19 -49.55
C ALA A 256 113.24 41.88 -49.77
N LEU A 257 113.48 43.04 -49.15
CA LEU A 257 114.77 43.74 -49.19
C LEU A 257 115.85 43.01 -48.39
N ASP A 258 115.53 42.56 -47.17
CA ASP A 258 116.43 41.76 -46.34
C ASP A 258 116.84 40.46 -47.05
N ALA A 259 115.89 39.78 -47.70
CA ALA A 259 116.18 38.59 -48.50
C ALA A 259 117.12 38.89 -49.68
N LYS A 260 117.03 40.09 -50.27
CA LYS A 260 117.88 40.52 -51.40
C LYS A 260 119.30 40.90 -50.96
N GLU A 261 119.47 41.46 -49.76
CA GLU A 261 120.78 41.74 -49.17
C GLU A 261 121.50 40.44 -48.76
N GLN A 262 120.79 39.48 -48.17
CA GLN A 262 121.34 38.16 -47.86
C GLN A 262 121.84 37.42 -49.10
N LEU A 263 121.14 37.56 -50.25
CA LEU A 263 121.56 36.96 -51.52
C LEU A 263 122.83 37.61 -52.11
N LYS A 264 123.06 38.91 -51.85
CA LYS A 264 124.30 39.61 -52.26
C LYS A 264 125.50 39.19 -51.41
N ALA A 265 125.32 38.94 -50.12
CA ALA A 265 126.38 38.49 -49.22
C ALA A 265 126.87 37.06 -49.54
N GLN A 266 126.02 36.21 -50.13
CA GLN A 266 126.41 34.86 -50.58
C GLN A 266 127.18 34.83 -51.91
N ASN A 267 127.26 35.93 -52.67
CA ASN A 267 127.80 35.98 -54.04
C ASN A 267 129.06 36.86 -54.21
N GLN A 268 129.82 37.17 -53.15
CA GLN A 268 131.12 37.85 -53.27
C GLN A 268 132.30 36.84 -53.38
N PRO A 269 133.16 36.92 -54.41
CA PRO A 269 134.33 36.05 -54.58
C PRO A 269 135.51 36.43 -53.68
N SER A 270 136.22 35.41 -53.18
CA SER A 270 137.48 35.51 -52.42
C SER A 270 138.62 36.02 -53.30
N GLN A 271 139.27 37.12 -52.91
CA GLN A 271 140.58 37.53 -53.40
C GLN A 271 141.38 38.16 -52.27
N ASP A 272 142.33 37.40 -51.73
CA ASP A 272 143.62 37.97 -51.38
C ASP A 272 144.72 36.93 -51.63
N HIS A 273 145.47 37.17 -52.71
CA HIS A 273 146.71 36.48 -53.01
C HIS A 273 147.72 37.56 -53.45
N GLN A 274 148.83 37.62 -52.69
CA GLN A 274 150.19 38.05 -53.06
C GLN A 274 150.68 39.45 -52.69
N LEU A 275 151.51 39.49 -51.63
CA LEU A 275 152.84 40.11 -51.53
C LEU A 275 153.66 39.19 -50.59
N ARG A 276 154.94 38.85 -50.70
CA ARG A 276 156.11 39.14 -51.55
C ARG A 276 157.20 38.09 -51.21
N ARG A 277 158.12 37.89 -52.16
CA ARG A 277 159.55 37.48 -52.06
C ARG A 277 160.07 36.83 -50.78
#